data_AF-A0A821FYL8-F1
#
_entry.id   AF-A0A821FYL8-F1
#
_cell.length_a   1.000
_cell.length_b   1.000
_cell.length_c   1.000
_cell.angle_alpha   90.00
_cell.angle_beta   90.00
_cell.angle_gamma   90.00
#
_symmetry.space_group_name_H-M   'P 1'
#
loop_
_entity.id
_entity.type
_entity.pdbx_description
1 polymer ?
#
loop_
_entity_poly.entity_id
_entity_poly.type
_entity_poly.pdbx_seq_one_letter_code
_entity_poly.pdbx_strand_id
1 'polypeptide(L)'
;QILSCVLRTKKQLQISFELLNFETKVKVDPESRLEKPIGYRLMCRFWTYDVFYHPAIIRGKYEYLMRMDDDSYFMDHIKMDIFNYTYNAKLDYIYRCVYYESIAPMVSIVHRLLNKTNLQNGCIYNNFFVIRLKWFYESKQVQTFVRELIRDDFMLRQYIGDGCAHAAMLEIDKQVKAQFLTNISYGHNFHLMPSGHVFWAFRAETKFYEEIKNACHQLTVLRNCCRRLVYICVIIYLLF
;
A
#
# COMPACT_ATOMS: atom_id res chain seq x y z
N GLN A 1 4.92 -12.02 -11.85
CA GLN A 1 5.39 -11.06 -10.82
C GLN A 1 5.72 -11.83 -9.55
N ILE A 2 6.70 -11.42 -8.74
CA ILE A 2 7.07 -12.14 -7.51
C ILE A 2 6.58 -11.36 -6.30
N LEU A 3 5.81 -12.02 -5.46
CA LEU A 3 5.40 -11.55 -4.14
C LEU A 3 6.40 -12.08 -3.10
N SER A 4 7.20 -11.20 -2.51
CA SER A 4 8.07 -11.56 -1.39
C SER A 4 7.35 -11.26 -0.09
N CYS A 5 7.18 -12.25 0.75
CA CYS A 5 6.53 -12.15 2.04
C CYS A 5 7.58 -12.31 3.14
N VAL A 6 7.86 -11.24 3.87
CA VAL A 6 8.72 -11.29 5.06
C VAL A 6 7.85 -11.49 6.29
N LEU A 7 8.03 -12.66 6.90
CA LEU A 7 7.32 -13.11 8.08
C LEU A 7 8.24 -13.00 9.29
N ARG A 8 7.80 -12.25 10.30
CA ARG A 8 8.53 -12.18 11.57
C ARG A 8 7.87 -13.11 12.58
N THR A 9 8.61 -14.13 13.00
CA THR A 9 8.28 -14.88 14.23
C THR A 9 9.13 -14.35 15.40
N LYS A 10 8.85 -14.81 16.63
CA LYS A 10 9.58 -14.38 17.83
C LYS A 10 11.10 -14.60 17.77
N LYS A 11 11.60 -15.47 16.89
CA LYS A 11 13.02 -15.86 16.85
C LYS A 11 13.66 -15.79 15.45
N GLN A 12 12.88 -15.70 14.38
CA GLN A 12 13.42 -15.76 13.02
C GLN A 12 12.57 -14.96 12.03
N LEU A 13 13.24 -14.31 11.09
CA LEU A 13 12.64 -13.79 9.86
C LEU A 13 12.58 -14.93 8.85
N GLN A 14 11.38 -15.22 8.37
CA GLN A 14 11.16 -16.16 7.27
C GLN A 14 10.77 -15.33 6.04
N ILE A 15 11.39 -15.61 4.91
CA ILE A 15 11.06 -14.99 3.63
C ILE A 15 10.45 -16.08 2.76
N SER A 16 9.26 -15.85 2.22
CA SER A 16 8.68 -16.69 1.18
C SER A 16 8.53 -15.91 -0.12
N PHE A 17 8.68 -16.60 -1.23
CA PHE A 17 8.47 -16.06 -2.57
C PHE A 17 7.28 -16.77 -3.18
N GLU A 18 6.25 -16.02 -3.55
CA GLU A 18 5.06 -16.54 -4.18
C GLU A 18 4.98 -15.98 -5.60
N LEU A 19 4.72 -16.86 -6.57
CA LEU A 19 4.56 -16.45 -7.96
C LEU A 19 3.13 -15.95 -8.17
N LEU A 20 3.01 -14.72 -8.70
CA LEU A 20 1.74 -14.16 -9.12
C LEU A 20 1.59 -14.32 -10.63
N ASN A 21 0.54 -15.04 -11.02
CA ASN A 21 0.12 -15.21 -12.41
C ASN A 21 -1.05 -14.27 -12.68
N PHE A 22 -0.75 -13.15 -13.32
CA PHE A 22 -1.79 -12.26 -13.84
C PHE A 22 -2.00 -12.58 -15.31
N GLU A 23 -3.20 -13.04 -15.64
CA GLU A 23 -3.66 -13.12 -17.02
C GLU A 23 -4.87 -12.22 -17.17
N THR A 24 -4.87 -11.39 -18.22
CA THR A 24 -6.03 -10.56 -18.53
C THR A 24 -6.17 -10.37 -20.03
N LYS A 25 -7.42 -10.38 -20.49
CA LYS A 25 -7.82 -10.03 -21.87
C LYS A 25 -8.63 -8.74 -21.90
N VAL A 26 -8.62 -7.99 -20.80
CA VAL A 26 -9.40 -6.76 -20.65
C VAL A 26 -8.89 -5.71 -21.64
N LYS A 27 -9.82 -5.16 -22.42
CA LYS A 27 -9.55 -4.00 -23.27
C LYS A 27 -9.68 -2.74 -22.43
N VAL A 28 -8.65 -1.89 -22.47
CA VAL A 28 -8.65 -0.59 -21.80
C VAL A 28 -9.61 0.35 -22.52
N ASP A 29 -10.34 1.16 -21.76
CA ASP A 29 -11.26 2.14 -22.34
C ASP A 29 -10.47 3.27 -23.02
N PRO A 30 -10.80 3.66 -24.26
CA PRO A 30 -10.03 4.67 -25.01
C PRO A 30 -9.92 6.04 -24.32
N GLU A 31 -10.92 6.39 -23.51
CA GLU A 31 -10.99 7.65 -22.76
C GLU A 31 -10.23 7.59 -21.42
N SER A 32 -9.69 6.43 -21.07
CA SER A 32 -8.87 6.23 -19.87
C SER A 32 -7.43 6.72 -20.09
N ARG A 33 -6.62 6.67 -19.03
CA ARG A 33 -5.18 6.93 -19.04
C ARG A 33 -4.39 5.87 -19.80
N LEU A 34 -4.39 5.94 -21.13
CA LEU A 34 -3.71 4.99 -22.02
C LEU A 34 -2.20 4.92 -21.79
N GLU A 35 -1.60 5.96 -21.22
CA GLU A 35 -0.18 5.98 -20.83
C GLU A 35 0.15 5.02 -19.69
N LYS A 36 -0.87 4.54 -18.96
CA LYS A 36 -0.70 3.55 -17.88
C LYS A 36 -0.87 2.13 -18.45
N PRO A 37 0.22 1.36 -18.60
CA PRO A 37 0.16 0.04 -19.23
C PRO A 37 -0.68 -0.93 -18.40
N ILE A 38 -1.17 -2.00 -19.05
CA ILE A 38 -2.00 -3.01 -18.38
C ILE A 38 -1.33 -3.64 -17.16
N GLY A 39 -0.01 -3.82 -17.20
CA GLY A 39 0.77 -4.30 -16.07
C GLY A 39 0.68 -3.39 -14.83
N TYR A 40 0.68 -2.07 -15.02
CA TYR A 40 0.52 -1.12 -13.93
C TYR A 40 -0.91 -1.13 -13.38
N ARG A 41 -1.92 -1.26 -14.25
CA ARG A 41 -3.33 -1.38 -13.85
C ARG A 41 -3.58 -2.65 -13.04
N LEU A 42 -2.95 -3.76 -13.43
CA LEU A 42 -2.96 -5.02 -12.68
C LEU A 42 -2.30 -4.87 -11.31
N MET A 43 -1.18 -4.14 -11.21
CA MET A 43 -0.55 -3.82 -9.93
C MET A 43 -1.51 -3.05 -9.02
N CYS A 44 -2.21 -2.03 -9.53
CA CYS A 44 -3.18 -1.30 -8.74
C CYS A 44 -4.32 -2.20 -8.26
N ARG A 45 -4.87 -3.07 -9.13
CA ARG A 45 -5.90 -4.06 -8.75
C ARG A 45 -5.37 -5.01 -7.69
N PHE A 46 -4.13 -5.46 -7.83
CA PHE A 46 -3.51 -6.36 -6.88
C PHE A 46 -3.49 -5.76 -5.48
N TRP A 47 -2.97 -4.53 -5.35
CA TRP A 47 -2.85 -3.88 -4.05
C TRP A 47 -4.18 -3.41 -3.47
N THR A 48 -5.19 -3.19 -4.31
CA THR A 48 -6.54 -2.81 -3.87
C THR A 48 -7.40 -4.02 -3.47
N TYR A 49 -7.17 -5.18 -4.10
CA TYR A 49 -8.03 -6.36 -3.98
C TYR A 49 -7.26 -7.67 -3.89
N ASP A 50 -6.53 -8.07 -4.94
CA ASP A 50 -6.07 -9.46 -5.07
C ASP A 50 -5.13 -9.89 -3.91
N VAL A 51 -4.31 -8.97 -3.37
CA VAL A 51 -3.40 -9.24 -2.24
C VAL A 51 -4.16 -9.76 -1.02
N PHE A 52 -5.33 -9.20 -0.72
CA PHE A 52 -6.12 -9.56 0.45
C PHE A 52 -6.74 -10.95 0.34
N TYR A 53 -6.87 -11.48 -0.87
CA TYR A 53 -7.40 -12.83 -1.10
C TYR A 53 -6.31 -13.81 -1.51
N HIS A 54 -5.04 -13.39 -1.51
CA HIS A 54 -3.93 -14.25 -1.87
C HIS A 54 -3.80 -15.43 -0.88
N PRO A 55 -3.58 -16.68 -1.35
CA PRO A 55 -3.52 -17.84 -0.47
C PRO A 55 -2.47 -17.74 0.65
N ALA A 56 -1.36 -17.03 0.42
CA ALA A 56 -0.36 -16.79 1.47
C ALA A 56 -0.94 -15.93 2.61
N ILE A 57 -1.72 -14.90 2.29
CA ILE A 57 -2.36 -14.02 3.28
C ILE A 57 -3.44 -14.77 4.06
N ILE A 58 -4.34 -15.46 3.35
CA ILE A 58 -5.44 -16.21 3.97
C ILE A 58 -4.90 -17.33 4.87
N ARG A 59 -3.98 -18.17 4.36
CA ARG A 59 -3.44 -19.31 5.12
C ARG A 59 -2.60 -18.87 6.31
N GLY A 60 -1.87 -17.76 6.17
CA GLY A 60 -1.02 -17.23 7.23
C GLY A 60 -1.79 -16.66 8.42
N LYS A 61 -3.10 -16.39 8.27
CA LYS A 61 -3.96 -15.83 9.33
C LYS A 61 -3.35 -14.58 9.97
N TYR A 62 -2.74 -13.73 9.14
CA TYR A 62 -2.13 -12.49 9.60
C TYR A 62 -3.22 -11.53 10.10
N GLU A 63 -2.85 -10.68 11.06
CA GLU A 63 -3.74 -9.61 11.52
C GLU A 63 -3.52 -8.31 10.75
N TYR A 64 -2.26 -8.05 10.40
CA TYR A 64 -1.83 -6.86 9.66
C TYR A 64 -0.97 -7.23 8.45
N LEU A 65 -1.14 -6.45 7.40
CA LEU A 65 -0.33 -6.45 6.19
C LEU A 65 0.40 -5.12 6.09
N MET A 66 1.70 -5.15 5.81
CA MET A 66 2.48 -3.97 5.48
C MET A 66 2.97 -4.06 4.02
N ARG A 67 2.82 -2.97 3.27
CA ARG A 67 3.43 -2.81 1.94
C ARG A 67 4.73 -2.02 2.03
N MET A 68 5.74 -2.50 1.33
CA MET A 68 6.93 -1.75 0.96
C MET A 68 7.29 -2.11 -0.48
N ASP A 69 7.46 -1.12 -1.36
CA ASP A 69 7.93 -1.39 -2.72
C ASP A 69 9.45 -1.64 -2.73
N ASP A 70 9.96 -2.20 -3.82
CA ASP A 70 11.36 -2.62 -3.96
C ASP A 70 12.37 -1.45 -3.98
N ASP A 71 11.91 -0.28 -4.39
CA ASP A 71 12.61 1.01 -4.38
C ASP A 71 12.28 1.86 -3.13
N SER A 72 11.70 1.26 -2.11
CA SER A 72 11.33 1.91 -0.86
C SER A 72 12.35 1.66 0.25
N TYR A 73 12.66 2.69 1.02
CA TYR A 73 13.68 2.63 2.07
C TYR A 73 13.33 3.52 3.27
N PHE A 74 13.81 3.11 4.45
CA PHE A 74 13.80 3.99 5.61
C PHE A 74 15.10 4.79 5.64
N MET A 75 15.00 6.10 5.83
CA MET A 75 16.18 6.97 5.88
C MET A 75 16.80 6.99 7.29
N ASP A 76 16.05 6.59 8.31
CA ASP A 76 16.46 6.60 9.71
C ASP A 76 16.08 5.29 10.41
N HIS A 77 16.77 4.98 11.51
CA HIS A 77 16.41 3.85 12.36
C HIS A 77 15.02 4.05 12.97
N ILE A 78 14.10 3.11 12.71
CA ILE A 78 12.75 3.14 13.28
C ILE A 78 12.83 2.73 14.75
N LYS A 79 12.56 3.67 15.66
CA LYS A 79 12.64 3.45 17.11
C LYS A 79 11.46 2.66 17.70
N MET A 80 10.49 2.27 16.87
CA MET A 80 9.29 1.55 17.29
C MET A 80 9.00 0.36 16.38
N ASP A 81 8.36 -0.64 16.96
CA ASP A 81 7.74 -1.72 16.19
C ASP A 81 6.37 -1.22 15.70
N ILE A 82 6.29 -0.93 14.40
CA ILE A 82 5.10 -0.34 13.76
C ILE A 82 3.88 -1.22 13.98
N PHE A 83 4.03 -2.55 13.93
CA PHE A 83 2.88 -3.43 14.09
C PHE A 83 2.39 -3.50 15.53
N ASN A 84 3.32 -3.56 16.50
CA ASN A 84 2.95 -3.47 17.92
C ASN A 84 2.28 -2.12 18.23
N TYR A 85 2.79 -1.03 17.65
CA TYR A 85 2.17 0.29 17.74
C TYR A 85 0.74 0.27 17.18
N THR A 86 0.56 -0.24 15.96
CA THR A 86 -0.74 -0.33 15.27
C THR A 86 -1.76 -1.13 16.09
N TYR A 87 -1.34 -2.28 16.63
CA TYR A 87 -2.17 -3.14 17.47
C TYR A 87 -2.57 -2.44 18.78
N ASN A 88 -1.60 -1.89 19.52
CA ASN A 88 -1.85 -1.25 20.81
C ASN A 88 -2.74 0.00 20.68
N ALA A 89 -2.54 0.78 19.62
CA ALA A 89 -3.36 1.95 19.29
C ALA A 89 -4.73 1.57 18.68
N LYS A 90 -4.99 0.27 18.43
CA LYS A 90 -6.21 -0.25 17.80
C LYS A 90 -6.49 0.41 16.45
N LEU A 91 -5.44 0.60 15.64
CA LEU A 91 -5.52 1.21 14.32
C LEU A 91 -5.89 0.18 13.26
N ASP A 92 -6.61 0.66 12.25
CA ASP A 92 -7.00 -0.08 11.05
C ASP A 92 -6.08 0.17 9.88
N TYR A 93 -5.49 1.37 9.83
CA TYR A 93 -4.68 1.78 8.68
C TYR A 93 -3.61 2.80 9.07
N ILE A 94 -2.41 2.66 8.53
CA ILE A 94 -1.32 3.62 8.65
C ILE A 94 -0.79 3.95 7.26
N TYR A 95 -0.49 5.22 7.01
CA TYR A 95 0.17 5.70 5.81
C TYR A 95 1.16 6.81 6.12
N ARG A 96 2.09 7.04 5.18
CA ARG A 96 3.19 8.00 5.35
C ARG A 96 3.06 9.29 4.55
N CYS A 97 2.34 9.28 3.44
CA CYS A 97 2.17 10.47 2.60
C CYS A 97 0.84 10.45 1.85
N VAL A 98 0.43 11.63 1.38
CA VAL A 98 -0.73 11.84 0.51
C VAL A 98 -0.29 12.61 -0.72
N TYR A 99 -1.00 12.42 -1.82
CA TYR A 99 -0.77 13.12 -3.07
C TYR A 99 -2.09 13.43 -3.76
N TYR A 100 -2.04 14.30 -4.76
CA TYR A 100 -3.23 14.63 -5.56
C TYR A 100 -3.17 13.91 -6.90
N GLU A 101 -4.21 13.15 -7.19
CA GLU A 101 -4.46 12.55 -8.48
C GLU A 101 -5.95 12.66 -8.80
N SER A 102 -6.27 12.69 -10.10
CA SER A 102 -7.66 12.72 -10.54
C SER A 102 -8.38 11.45 -10.13
N ILE A 103 -9.51 11.61 -9.45
CA ILE A 103 -10.42 10.50 -9.13
C ILE A 103 -11.56 10.39 -10.14
N ALA A 104 -11.52 11.12 -11.26
CA ALA A 104 -12.62 11.20 -12.23
C ALA A 104 -13.27 9.84 -12.55
N PRO A 105 -12.51 8.75 -12.79
CA PRO A 105 -13.12 7.45 -13.08
C PRO A 105 -13.87 6.82 -11.91
N MET A 106 -13.58 7.22 -10.66
CA MET A 106 -14.28 6.75 -9.46
C MET A 106 -15.43 7.66 -9.02
N VAL A 107 -15.60 8.86 -9.59
CA VAL A 107 -16.54 9.87 -9.08
C VAL A 107 -17.95 9.33 -8.95
N SER A 108 -18.43 8.53 -9.90
CA SER A 108 -19.77 7.94 -9.84
C SER A 108 -19.95 6.98 -8.67
N ILE A 109 -18.94 6.15 -8.38
CA ILE A 109 -18.93 5.21 -7.25
C ILE A 109 -18.84 5.98 -5.93
N VAL A 110 -17.92 6.93 -5.84
CA VAL A 110 -17.72 7.81 -4.68
C VAL A 110 -18.99 8.60 -4.39
N HIS A 111 -19.63 9.20 -5.40
CA HIS A 111 -20.86 9.95 -5.25
C HIS A 111 -22.00 9.07 -4.72
N ARG A 112 -22.17 7.88 -5.27
CA ARG A 112 -23.22 6.96 -4.80
C ARG A 112 -23.02 6.50 -3.35
N LEU A 113 -21.77 6.31 -2.91
CA LEU A 113 -21.47 5.78 -1.57
C LEU A 113 -21.28 6.87 -0.50
N LEU A 114 -20.79 8.05 -0.89
CA LEU A 114 -20.46 9.16 0.03
C LEU A 114 -21.30 10.40 -0.16
N ASN A 115 -22.09 10.49 -1.24
CA ASN A 115 -22.72 11.73 -1.69
C ASN A 115 -21.70 12.87 -1.87
N LYS A 116 -20.53 12.54 -2.45
CA LYS A 116 -19.41 13.46 -2.71
C LYS A 116 -18.87 13.28 -4.12
N THR A 117 -18.27 14.32 -4.68
CA THR A 117 -17.59 14.27 -6.00
C THR A 117 -16.07 14.30 -5.90
N ASN A 118 -15.53 14.39 -4.68
CA ASN A 118 -14.09 14.46 -4.40
C ASN A 118 -13.70 13.64 -3.16
N LEU A 119 -12.41 13.41 -3.01
CA LEU A 119 -11.80 12.95 -1.76
C LEU A 119 -11.24 14.17 -1.03
N GLN A 120 -11.60 14.31 0.24
CA GLN A 120 -11.24 15.43 1.10
C GLN A 120 -9.72 15.56 1.28
N ASN A 121 -9.02 14.43 1.39
CA ASN A 121 -7.59 14.40 1.75
C ASN A 121 -6.67 13.98 0.58
N GLY A 122 -7.19 13.95 -0.65
CA GLY A 122 -6.46 13.45 -1.82
C GLY A 122 -6.33 11.92 -1.81
N CYS A 123 -5.29 11.41 -2.46
CA CYS A 123 -4.96 9.99 -2.56
C CYS A 123 -3.81 9.63 -1.61
N ILE A 124 -3.79 8.40 -1.10
CA ILE A 124 -2.72 7.93 -0.20
C ILE A 124 -1.53 7.51 -1.05
N TYR A 125 -0.33 8.00 -0.72
CA TYR A 125 0.89 7.52 -1.35
C TYR A 125 1.23 6.13 -0.81
N ASN A 126 0.74 5.11 -1.51
CA ASN A 126 0.50 3.80 -0.94
C ASN A 126 1.66 2.81 -1.11
N ASN A 127 2.81 3.27 -1.61
CA ASN A 127 4.05 2.49 -1.59
C ASN A 127 4.48 2.14 -0.14
N PHE A 128 3.92 2.85 0.86
CA PHE A 128 3.97 2.49 2.28
C PHE A 128 2.56 2.50 2.88
N PHE A 129 2.12 1.36 3.40
CA PHE A 129 0.99 1.31 4.33
C PHE A 129 1.10 0.13 5.29
N VAL A 130 0.37 0.22 6.42
CA VAL A 130 0.01 -0.93 7.26
C VAL A 130 -1.50 -0.98 7.35
N ILE A 131 -2.12 -2.13 7.08
CA ILE A 131 -3.57 -2.32 7.09
C ILE A 131 -3.95 -3.51 7.97
N ARG A 132 -5.01 -3.35 8.77
CA ARG A 132 -5.64 -4.42 9.53
C ARG A 132 -6.53 -5.23 8.59
N LEU A 133 -6.16 -6.49 8.37
CA LEU A 133 -6.86 -7.37 7.41
C LEU A 133 -8.33 -7.58 7.80
N LYS A 134 -8.61 -7.71 9.10
CA LYS A 134 -9.98 -7.82 9.62
C LYS A 134 -10.88 -6.63 9.23
N TRP A 135 -10.35 -5.40 9.27
CA TRP A 135 -11.10 -4.22 8.85
C TRP A 135 -11.49 -4.30 7.37
N PHE A 136 -10.54 -4.66 6.51
CA PHE A 136 -10.81 -4.85 5.09
C PHE A 136 -11.92 -5.88 4.85
N TYR A 137 -11.89 -7.04 5.51
CA TYR A 137 -12.88 -8.11 5.29
C TYR A 137 -14.26 -7.82 5.92
N GLU A 138 -14.31 -7.20 7.10
CA GLU A 138 -15.55 -7.05 7.86
C GLU A 138 -16.30 -5.75 7.59
N SER A 139 -15.60 -4.71 7.10
CA SER A 139 -16.26 -3.46 6.75
C SER A 139 -17.15 -3.64 5.53
N LYS A 140 -18.46 -3.72 5.74
CA LYS A 140 -19.46 -3.85 4.66
C LYS A 140 -19.36 -2.71 3.64
N GLN A 141 -18.97 -1.51 4.10
CA GLN A 141 -18.87 -0.32 3.28
C GLN A 141 -17.64 -0.41 2.36
N VAL A 142 -16.48 -0.78 2.92
CA VAL A 142 -15.25 -1.05 2.14
C VAL A 142 -15.46 -2.20 1.16
N GLN A 143 -16.04 -3.31 1.62
CA GLN A 143 -16.32 -4.47 0.75
C GLN A 143 -17.27 -4.10 -0.40
N THR A 144 -18.28 -3.27 -0.15
CA THR A 144 -19.18 -2.80 -1.21
C THR A 144 -18.45 -1.92 -2.21
N PHE A 145 -17.62 -0.98 -1.74
CA PHE A 145 -16.80 -0.14 -2.60
C PHE A 145 -15.83 -0.96 -3.47
N VAL A 146 -15.06 -1.85 -2.85
CA VAL A 146 -14.07 -2.70 -3.56
C VAL A 146 -14.76 -3.58 -4.60
N ARG A 147 -15.92 -4.17 -4.27
CA ARG A 147 -16.71 -4.92 -5.25
C ARG A 147 -17.11 -4.10 -6.46
N GLU A 148 -17.52 -2.85 -6.26
CA GLU A 148 -17.85 -1.96 -7.38
C GLU A 148 -16.61 -1.62 -8.23
N LEU A 149 -15.43 -1.47 -7.63
CA LEU A 149 -14.18 -1.23 -8.36
C LEU A 149 -13.74 -2.41 -9.22
N ILE A 150 -13.91 -3.64 -8.72
CA ILE A 150 -13.49 -4.84 -9.46
C ILE A 150 -14.58 -5.38 -10.37
N ARG A 151 -15.85 -4.94 -10.20
CA ARG A 151 -16.97 -5.41 -11.02
C ARG A 151 -16.67 -5.13 -12.47
N ASP A 152 -16.85 -6.15 -13.29
CA ASP A 152 -16.57 -6.12 -14.72
C ASP A 152 -15.15 -5.61 -15.01
N ASP A 153 -14.12 -5.82 -14.19
CA ASP A 153 -12.78 -5.26 -14.45
C ASP A 153 -12.73 -3.72 -14.57
N PHE A 154 -13.66 -3.00 -13.93
CA PHE A 154 -13.75 -1.54 -14.01
C PHE A 154 -12.42 -0.85 -13.70
N MET A 155 -11.73 -1.28 -12.65
CA MET A 155 -10.40 -0.80 -12.26
C MET A 155 -9.34 -0.92 -13.37
N LEU A 156 -9.37 -2.02 -14.12
CA LEU A 156 -8.43 -2.27 -15.23
C LEU A 156 -8.80 -1.45 -16.46
N ARG A 157 -10.08 -1.30 -16.77
CA ARG A 157 -10.53 -0.53 -17.93
C ARG A 157 -10.31 0.97 -17.78
N GLN A 158 -10.66 1.49 -16.61
CA GLN A 158 -10.74 2.94 -16.38
C GLN A 158 -9.47 3.57 -15.79
N TYR A 159 -8.50 2.74 -15.37
CA TYR A 159 -7.35 3.13 -14.57
C TYR A 159 -7.79 3.82 -13.28
N ILE A 160 -7.57 3.12 -12.19
CA ILE A 160 -7.81 3.65 -10.86
C ILE A 160 -6.56 3.33 -10.06
N GLY A 161 -5.87 4.37 -9.61
CA GLY A 161 -4.74 4.22 -8.71
C GLY A 161 -5.19 3.58 -7.40
N ASP A 162 -4.45 2.59 -6.93
CA ASP A 162 -4.63 1.94 -5.63
C ASP A 162 -4.49 2.92 -4.46
N GLY A 163 -3.66 3.96 -4.60
CA GLY A 163 -3.58 5.05 -3.63
C GLY A 163 -4.89 5.82 -3.46
N CYS A 164 -5.58 6.11 -4.58
CA CYS A 164 -6.89 6.76 -4.55
C CYS A 164 -8.00 5.81 -4.07
N ALA A 165 -7.93 4.53 -4.45
CA ALA A 165 -8.86 3.52 -3.96
C ALA A 165 -8.77 3.39 -2.44
N HIS A 166 -7.57 3.28 -1.86
CA HIS A 166 -7.37 3.20 -0.41
C HIS A 166 -7.84 4.48 0.30
N ALA A 167 -7.57 5.66 -0.26
CA ALA A 167 -8.10 6.91 0.28
C ALA A 167 -9.63 6.94 0.33
N ALA A 168 -10.29 6.48 -0.74
CA ALA A 168 -11.74 6.35 -0.76
C ALA A 168 -12.26 5.34 0.28
N MET A 169 -11.58 4.21 0.50
CA MET A 169 -11.93 3.25 1.56
C MET A 169 -11.92 3.92 2.94
N LEU A 170 -10.91 4.74 3.24
CA LEU A 170 -10.82 5.47 4.51
C LEU A 170 -11.95 6.49 4.68
N GLU A 171 -12.38 7.14 3.60
CA GLU A 171 -13.48 8.11 3.69
C GLU A 171 -14.85 7.46 3.78
N ILE A 172 -15.02 6.31 3.11
CA ILE A 172 -16.26 5.52 3.09
C ILE A 172 -16.57 4.93 4.45
N ASP A 173 -15.56 4.40 5.14
CA ASP A 173 -15.74 3.83 6.47
C ASP A 173 -15.52 4.85 7.59
N LYS A 174 -16.61 5.39 8.14
CA LYS A 174 -16.55 6.38 9.23
C LYS A 174 -16.03 5.83 10.55
N GLN A 175 -15.92 4.51 10.69
CA GLN A 175 -15.43 3.87 11.91
C GLN A 175 -13.94 3.53 11.82
N VAL A 176 -13.31 3.70 10.65
CA VAL A 176 -11.90 3.40 10.45
C VAL A 176 -11.02 4.25 11.38
N LYS A 177 -10.07 3.59 12.03
CA LYS A 177 -9.03 4.24 12.81
C LYS A 177 -7.75 4.31 12.00
N ALA A 178 -7.64 5.34 11.17
CA ALA A 178 -6.47 5.57 10.35
C ALA A 178 -5.51 6.58 10.99
N GLN A 179 -4.21 6.42 10.76
CA GLN A 179 -3.20 7.37 11.21
C GLN A 179 -2.21 7.73 10.12
N PHE A 180 -1.95 9.03 10.01
CA PHE A 180 -0.86 9.59 9.25
C PHE A 180 0.41 9.62 10.10
N LEU A 181 1.43 8.85 9.72
CA LEU A 181 2.60 8.62 10.57
C LEU A 181 3.80 9.45 10.11
N THR A 182 4.04 10.59 10.74
CA THR A 182 5.13 11.50 10.33
C THR A 182 6.46 11.21 11.00
N ASN A 183 6.49 10.47 12.11
CA ASN A 183 7.70 10.21 12.90
C ASN A 183 8.61 9.09 12.35
N ILE A 184 8.32 8.59 11.14
CA ILE A 184 9.19 7.68 10.39
C ILE A 184 9.72 8.41 9.16
N SER A 185 11.03 8.34 8.98
CA SER A 185 11.70 8.85 7.78
C SER A 185 11.64 7.79 6.69
N TYR A 186 11.06 8.11 5.55
CA TYR A 186 10.78 7.16 4.47
C TYR A 186 11.12 7.75 3.11
N GLY A 187 11.64 6.95 2.20
CA GLY A 187 11.87 7.32 0.81
C GLY A 187 11.28 6.27 -0.12
N HIS A 188 10.84 6.71 -1.30
CA HIS A 188 10.42 5.85 -2.39
C HIS A 188 10.75 6.55 -3.71
N ASN A 189 11.54 5.91 -4.56
CA ASN A 189 12.20 6.56 -5.69
C ASN A 189 12.94 7.84 -5.23
N PHE A 190 12.64 8.97 -5.89
CA PHE A 190 13.18 10.29 -5.60
C PHE A 190 12.34 11.11 -4.60
N HIS A 191 11.26 10.53 -4.06
CA HIS A 191 10.41 11.18 -3.06
C HIS A 191 10.89 10.84 -1.65
N LEU A 192 11.35 11.85 -0.92
CA LEU A 192 11.79 11.72 0.46
C LEU A 192 10.73 12.25 1.42
N MET A 193 10.50 11.58 2.54
CA MET A 193 9.52 11.96 3.56
C MET A 193 10.22 11.97 4.93
N PRO A 194 10.99 13.03 5.24
CA PRO A 194 11.79 13.10 6.46
C PRO A 194 10.92 13.03 7.71
N SER A 195 11.45 12.45 8.80
CA SER A 195 10.73 12.37 10.07
C SER A 195 10.28 13.76 10.56
N GLY A 196 9.03 13.87 11.02
CA GLY A 196 8.38 15.10 11.43
C GLY A 196 7.71 15.90 10.30
N HIS A 197 7.98 15.58 9.03
CA HIS A 197 7.42 16.30 7.90
C HIS A 197 6.17 15.62 7.33
N VAL A 198 5.18 16.45 6.97
CA VAL A 198 3.89 16.04 6.39
C VAL A 198 3.92 15.94 4.86
N PHE A 199 4.91 16.54 4.20
CA PHE A 199 5.05 16.56 2.75
C PHE A 199 6.33 15.83 2.33
N TRP A 200 6.35 15.37 1.08
CA TRP A 200 7.59 14.89 0.48
C TRP A 200 8.51 16.05 0.08
N ALA A 201 9.80 15.77 -0.01
CA ALA A 201 10.80 16.59 -0.65
C ALA A 201 11.36 15.83 -1.86
N PHE A 202 11.61 16.55 -2.95
CA PHE A 202 12.35 16.02 -4.09
C PHE A 202 13.85 16.20 -3.83
N ARG A 203 14.64 15.15 -4.06
CA ARG A 203 16.11 15.27 -4.09
C ARG A 203 16.59 15.19 -5.53
N ALA A 204 17.43 16.13 -5.96
CA ALA A 204 18.04 16.09 -7.29
C ALA A 204 18.94 14.85 -7.44
N GLU A 205 18.74 14.09 -8.52
CA GLU A 205 19.21 12.72 -8.72
C GLU A 205 20.74 12.51 -8.69
N THR A 206 21.54 13.51 -9.08
CA THR A 206 22.94 13.26 -9.47
C THR A 206 23.87 12.89 -8.32
N LYS A 207 23.62 13.33 -7.08
CA LYS A 207 24.49 13.00 -5.92
C LYS A 207 24.06 11.75 -5.16
N PHE A 208 22.80 11.35 -5.28
CA PHE A 208 22.23 10.31 -4.41
C PHE A 208 22.54 8.89 -4.87
N TYR A 209 22.62 8.64 -6.18
CA TYR A 209 22.97 7.30 -6.69
C TYR A 209 24.38 6.87 -6.23
N GLU A 210 25.31 7.82 -6.18
CA GLU A 210 26.65 7.66 -5.61
C GLU A 210 26.59 7.38 -4.09
N GLU A 211 25.75 8.09 -3.34
CA GLU A 211 25.56 7.90 -1.89
C GLU A 211 24.89 6.54 -1.54
N ILE A 212 23.83 6.13 -2.26
CA ILE A 212 23.14 4.84 -2.08
C ILE A 212 24.04 3.67 -2.44
N LYS A 213 24.78 3.76 -3.55
CA LYS A 213 25.71 2.70 -3.95
C LYS A 213 26.71 2.38 -2.84
N ASN A 214 27.07 3.38 -2.04
CA ASN A 214 27.91 3.23 -0.85
C ASN A 214 27.14 2.77 0.41
N ALA A 215 25.87 3.17 0.58
CA ALA A 215 25.05 2.84 1.75
C ALA A 215 24.35 1.46 1.69
N CYS A 216 24.13 0.89 0.50
CA CYS A 216 23.49 -0.43 0.32
C CYS A 216 24.24 -1.62 0.97
N HIS A 217 25.45 -1.41 1.50
CA HIS A 217 26.13 -2.39 2.35
C HIS A 217 25.56 -2.50 3.79
N GLN A 218 24.61 -1.64 4.19
CA GLN A 218 24.15 -1.51 5.58
C GLN A 218 22.64 -1.77 5.82
N LEU A 219 22.00 -2.65 5.04
CA LEU A 219 20.64 -3.12 5.32
C LEU A 219 20.62 -3.94 6.62
N THR A 220 20.49 -3.23 7.74
CA THR A 220 20.52 -3.80 9.09
C THR A 220 19.12 -4.21 9.52
N VAL A 221 19.03 -5.51 9.81
CA VAL A 221 17.86 -6.28 10.23
C VAL A 221 17.11 -5.64 11.41
N LEU A 222 15.79 -5.47 11.27
CA LEU A 222 14.84 -5.15 12.35
C LEU A 222 14.90 -6.23 13.46
N ARG A 223 15.71 -6.02 14.51
CA ARG A 223 15.76 -6.87 15.71
C ARG A 223 14.97 -6.26 16.87
N ASN A 224 14.38 -7.16 17.66
CA ASN A 224 13.65 -6.98 18.92
C ASN A 224 12.27 -6.28 18.86
N CYS A 225 11.19 -7.07 19.01
CA CYS A 225 10.21 -6.90 20.11
C CYS A 225 9.23 -8.09 20.18
N CYS A 226 8.72 -8.36 21.38
CA CYS A 226 8.18 -9.65 21.79
C CYS A 226 6.67 -9.56 22.14
N ARG A 227 5.80 -10.31 21.44
CA ARG A 227 4.57 -11.04 21.90
C ARG A 227 3.73 -11.50 20.68
N ARG A 228 2.71 -12.35 20.90
CA ARG A 228 2.00 -13.24 19.95
C ARG A 228 1.23 -12.54 18.82
N LEU A 229 1.91 -11.92 17.86
CA LEU A 229 1.27 -11.38 16.66
C LEU A 229 2.05 -11.83 15.42
N VAL A 230 1.34 -12.27 14.39
CA VAL A 230 1.92 -12.73 13.12
C VAL A 230 1.71 -11.63 12.09
N TYR A 231 2.80 -11.08 11.56
CA TYR A 231 2.80 -9.98 10.61
C TYR A 231 3.49 -10.39 9.31
N ILE A 232 3.07 -9.76 8.22
CA ILE A 232 3.65 -9.92 6.90
C ILE A 232 4.02 -8.56 6.32
N CYS A 233 5.28 -8.40 5.93
CA CYS A 233 5.71 -7.33 5.04
C CYS A 233 5.77 -7.91 3.63
N VAL A 234 5.04 -7.29 2.71
CA VAL A 234 5.02 -7.72 1.32
C VAL A 234 5.85 -6.75 0.50
N ILE A 235 6.85 -7.30 -0.18
CA ILE A 235 7.69 -6.61 -1.18
C ILE A 235 7.41 -7.26 -2.52
N ILE A 236 6.90 -6.50 -3.49
CA ILE A 236 6.69 -6.99 -4.85
C ILE A 236 7.83 -6.51 -5.73
N TYR A 237 8.42 -7.44 -6.48
CA TYR A 237 9.30 -7.11 -7.58
C TYR A 237 8.51 -7.11 -8.89
N LEU A 238 8.44 -5.93 -9.52
CA LEU A 238 7.82 -5.75 -10.83
C LEU A 238 8.93 -5.66 -11.89
N LEU A 239 9.25 -6.80 -12.50
CA LEU A 239 10.02 -6.80 -13.74
C LEU A 239 9.04 -6.54 -14.89
N PHE A 240 9.10 -5.35 -15.47
CA PHE A 240 8.39 -4.97 -16.70
C PHE A 240 9.33 -4.99 -17.89
#